data_AF-A0AA38MT73-F1
#
_entry.id   AF-A0AA38MT73-F1
#
_cell.length_a   1.000
_cell.length_b   1.000
_cell.length_c   1.000
_cell.angle_alpha   90.00
_cell.angle_beta   90.00
_cell.angle_gamma   90.00
#
_symmetry.space_group_name_H-M   'P 1'
#
loop_
_entity.id
_entity.type
_entity.pdbx_description
1 polymer ?
#
loop_
_entity_poly.entity_id
_entity_poly.type
_entity_poly.pdbx_seq_one_letter_code
_entity_poly.pdbx_strand_id
1 'polypeptide(L)'
;MTPSIRSILLFSCTALSTLWPIADAVPVSPVALGASIVSQRPGGKDPVAPWVVEDFRAVLTKEDKQVFAQPLVGVQIESTSKLPSLGANNDGLYRFSQDYINHAGETFKKDDIILKVLKSFGDEGFAEVKALKKVGEWVDSGSLAISGVSKPAIVMKARPGEALVFNAYYKDHPDKQKEMAKVAKEKGCEKAAKIATDSNVFYWDVSPVSENVLVDVKEGAIASVELVSWGSSSIIFVQEGKEKPSEASFVSALVFVRTATDG
;
A
#
# COMPACT_ATOMS: atom_id res chain seq x y z
N MET A 1 32.01 -15.00 54.77
CA MET A 1 31.67 -15.04 53.33
C MET A 1 30.17 -14.86 53.23
N THR A 2 29.73 -13.64 52.92
CA THR A 2 28.34 -13.20 52.88
C THR A 2 28.14 -12.44 51.57
N PRO A 3 27.10 -12.72 50.77
CA PRO A 3 26.91 -12.01 49.53
C PRO A 3 26.20 -10.67 49.75
N SER A 4 26.73 -9.69 49.03
CA SER A 4 26.32 -8.30 48.89
C SER A 4 24.89 -8.16 48.34
N ILE A 5 24.02 -7.47 49.08
CA ILE A 5 22.72 -6.97 48.62
C ILE A 5 22.96 -5.64 47.88
N ARG A 6 22.62 -5.60 46.59
CA ARG A 6 22.63 -4.36 45.79
C ARG A 6 21.36 -3.56 46.06
N SER A 7 21.55 -2.32 46.51
CA SER A 7 20.52 -1.28 46.64
C SER A 7 19.93 -0.90 45.27
N ILE A 8 18.61 -0.85 45.20
CA ILE A 8 17.84 -0.27 44.09
C ILE A 8 17.69 1.22 44.38
N LEU A 9 18.23 2.05 43.48
CA LEU A 9 18.04 3.51 43.45
C LEU A 9 16.64 3.82 42.91
N LEU A 10 15.82 4.46 43.75
CA LEU A 10 14.61 5.18 43.37
C LEU A 10 15.03 6.52 42.75
N PHE A 11 14.77 6.73 41.47
CA PHE A 11 14.83 8.06 40.85
C PHE A 11 13.42 8.66 40.84
N SER A 12 13.24 9.67 41.68
CA SER A 12 12.14 10.62 41.66
C SER A 12 12.25 11.50 40.41
N CYS A 13 11.24 11.46 39.54
CA CYS A 13 11.10 12.41 38.45
C CYS A 13 10.46 13.70 39.01
N THR A 14 11.28 14.60 39.53
CA THR A 14 10.85 15.96 39.88
C THR A 14 10.60 16.75 38.60
N ALA A 15 9.35 17.18 38.42
CA ALA A 15 8.94 18.13 37.42
C ALA A 15 9.65 19.48 37.64
N LEU A 16 10.55 19.85 36.73
CA LEU A 16 10.96 21.25 36.55
C LEU A 16 9.99 21.91 35.58
N SER A 17 9.13 22.77 36.10
CA SER A 17 8.37 23.75 35.35
C SER A 17 9.31 24.88 34.92
N THR A 18 9.94 24.74 33.75
CA THR A 18 10.56 25.87 33.05
C THR A 18 9.51 26.59 32.22
N LEU A 19 9.20 27.81 32.65
CA LEU A 19 8.45 28.82 31.89
C LEU A 19 9.14 29.08 30.54
N TRP A 20 8.51 28.69 29.44
CA TRP A 20 8.85 29.19 28.11
C TRP A 20 8.22 30.58 27.93
N PRO A 21 8.96 31.58 27.40
CA PRO A 21 8.33 32.80 26.91
C PRO A 21 7.38 32.47 25.76
N ILE A 22 6.19 33.06 25.83
CA ILE A 22 5.17 33.07 24.77
C ILE A 22 5.82 33.74 23.56
N ALA A 23 6.20 32.94 22.57
CA ALA A 23 6.52 33.45 21.24
C ALA A 23 5.22 33.93 20.60
N ASP A 24 5.24 35.14 20.07
CA ASP A 24 4.13 35.77 19.36
C ASP A 24 3.55 34.80 18.32
N ALA A 25 2.23 34.67 18.36
CA ALA A 25 1.47 33.91 17.39
C ALA A 25 1.77 34.45 15.98
N VAL A 26 2.52 33.68 15.19
CA VAL A 26 2.61 33.91 13.75
C VAL A 26 1.19 33.78 13.19
N PRO A 27 0.65 34.79 12.49
CA PRO A 27 -0.62 34.65 11.81
C PRO A 27 -0.47 33.57 10.75
N VAL A 28 -1.02 32.39 11.03
CA VAL A 28 -1.28 31.37 10.01
C VAL A 28 -2.29 31.98 9.05
N SER A 29 -1.81 32.44 7.89
CA SER A 29 -2.65 32.75 6.75
C SER A 29 -3.59 31.58 6.49
N PRO A 30 -4.90 31.80 6.32
CA PRO A 30 -5.79 30.75 5.86
C PRO A 30 -5.31 30.30 4.49
N VAL A 31 -4.67 29.14 4.42
CA VAL A 31 -4.48 28.43 3.16
C VAL A 31 -5.89 28.23 2.61
N ALA A 32 -6.20 28.93 1.53
CA ALA A 32 -7.45 28.75 0.81
C ALA A 32 -7.53 27.28 0.38
N LEU A 33 -8.27 26.48 1.15
CA LEU A 33 -8.74 25.14 0.79
C LEU A 33 -9.79 25.30 -0.32
N GLY A 34 -9.36 25.78 -1.48
CA GLY A 34 -10.19 26.14 -2.63
C GLY A 34 -10.06 25.17 -3.81
N ALA A 35 -9.33 24.07 -3.67
CA ALA A 35 -9.29 23.03 -4.68
C ALA A 35 -10.34 21.97 -4.33
N SER A 36 -11.53 22.10 -4.92
CA SER A 36 -12.55 21.06 -4.91
C SER A 36 -11.99 19.85 -5.65
N ILE A 37 -11.63 18.79 -4.92
CA ILE A 37 -11.14 17.55 -5.51
C ILE A 37 -12.36 16.71 -5.83
N VAL A 38 -12.85 16.89 -7.06
CA VAL A 38 -14.08 16.26 -7.51
C VAL A 38 -13.84 14.77 -7.78
N SER A 39 -14.63 13.95 -7.10
CA SER A 39 -14.73 12.51 -7.30
C SER A 39 -15.24 12.22 -8.71
N GLN A 40 -14.42 11.67 -9.61
CA GLN A 40 -14.94 11.15 -10.86
C GLN A 40 -15.68 9.83 -10.59
N ARG A 41 -17.00 9.83 -10.81
CA ARG A 41 -17.64 8.62 -11.35
C ARG A 41 -17.18 8.44 -12.80
N PRO A 42 -16.95 7.21 -13.27
CA PRO A 42 -16.82 6.96 -14.70
C PRO A 42 -18.02 7.56 -15.45
N GLY A 43 -17.81 8.64 -16.21
CA GLY A 43 -18.85 9.39 -16.95
C GLY A 43 -19.17 10.82 -16.46
N GLY A 44 -18.57 11.30 -15.38
CA GLY A 44 -18.71 12.70 -14.92
C GLY A 44 -17.86 13.68 -15.74
N LYS A 45 -18.39 14.85 -16.09
CA LYS A 45 -17.69 15.93 -16.82
C LYS A 45 -16.88 16.87 -15.92
N ASP A 46 -16.74 16.53 -14.64
CA ASP A 46 -16.09 17.43 -13.70
C ASP A 46 -14.57 17.47 -13.93
N PRO A 47 -13.95 18.65 -13.76
CA PRO A 47 -12.53 18.83 -13.99
C PRO A 47 -11.74 17.96 -13.01
N VAL A 48 -10.97 17.04 -13.58
CA VAL A 48 -9.98 16.27 -12.84
C VAL A 48 -8.95 17.24 -12.28
N ALA A 49 -8.56 17.03 -11.03
CA ALA A 49 -7.47 17.82 -10.46
C ALA A 49 -6.25 17.74 -11.40
N PRO A 50 -5.60 18.88 -11.74
CA PRO A 50 -4.66 18.96 -12.86
C PRO A 50 -3.38 18.12 -12.68
N TRP A 51 -3.19 17.52 -11.51
CA TRP A 51 -2.08 16.62 -11.17
C TRP A 51 -2.38 15.13 -11.42
N VAL A 52 -3.64 14.75 -11.66
CA VAL A 52 -4.07 13.37 -11.94
C VAL A 52 -3.91 13.07 -13.43
N VAL A 53 -3.30 11.93 -13.75
CA VAL A 53 -3.43 11.30 -15.06
C VAL A 53 -4.72 10.49 -15.08
N GLU A 54 -5.62 10.80 -16.02
CA GLU A 54 -6.98 10.20 -16.07
C GLU A 54 -6.99 8.69 -16.38
N ASP A 55 -6.00 8.18 -17.11
CA ASP A 55 -5.96 6.76 -17.51
C ASP A 55 -4.54 6.21 -17.42
N PHE A 56 -4.36 5.14 -16.62
CA PHE A 56 -3.09 4.44 -16.51
C PHE A 56 -2.60 3.92 -17.88
N ARG A 57 -3.51 3.57 -18.79
CA ARG A 57 -3.18 3.06 -20.13
C ARG A 57 -2.44 4.11 -20.96
N ALA A 58 -2.78 5.38 -20.76
CA ALA A 58 -2.15 6.49 -21.48
C ALA A 58 -0.68 6.68 -21.11
N VAL A 59 -0.26 6.18 -19.94
CA VAL A 59 1.13 6.28 -19.49
C VAL A 59 1.93 4.99 -19.68
N LEU A 60 1.34 3.90 -20.18
CA LEU A 60 2.08 2.68 -20.47
C LEU A 60 2.97 2.86 -21.70
N THR A 61 4.27 2.68 -21.51
CA THR A 61 5.28 2.71 -22.56
C THR A 61 5.35 1.37 -23.31
N LYS A 62 6.16 1.30 -24.37
CA LYS A 62 6.40 0.03 -25.07
C LYS A 62 7.15 -0.95 -24.17
N GLU A 63 8.05 -0.43 -23.36
CA GLU A 63 8.87 -1.17 -22.40
C GLU A 63 7.99 -1.76 -21.29
N ASP A 64 7.00 -0.99 -20.80
CA ASP A 64 6.03 -1.48 -19.82
C ASP A 64 5.22 -2.67 -20.36
N LYS A 65 4.95 -2.71 -21.67
CA LYS A 65 4.22 -3.81 -22.33
C LYS A 65 5.07 -5.05 -22.58
N GLN A 66 6.37 -5.00 -22.30
CA GLN A 66 7.30 -6.11 -22.46
C GLN A 66 7.68 -6.80 -21.14
N VAL A 67 7.17 -6.33 -20.00
CA VAL A 67 7.55 -6.84 -18.67
C VAL A 67 7.22 -8.32 -18.43
N PHE A 68 6.37 -8.93 -19.26
CA PHE A 68 6.07 -10.37 -19.20
C PHE A 68 6.62 -11.16 -20.40
N ALA A 69 7.44 -10.55 -21.25
CA ALA A 69 7.95 -11.18 -22.47
C ALA A 69 8.94 -12.31 -22.18
N GLN A 70 9.70 -12.19 -21.09
CA GLN A 70 10.67 -13.21 -20.69
C GLN A 70 10.04 -14.20 -19.69
N PRO A 71 10.38 -15.50 -19.76
CA PRO A 71 9.93 -16.46 -18.75
C PRO A 71 10.64 -16.20 -17.42
N LEU A 72 9.90 -16.29 -16.32
CA LEU A 72 10.50 -16.39 -14.98
C LEU A 72 11.19 -17.75 -14.86
N VAL A 73 12.45 -17.73 -14.40
CA VAL A 73 13.26 -18.93 -14.17
C VAL A 73 13.47 -19.14 -12.67
N GLY A 74 13.63 -20.40 -12.24
CA GLY A 74 13.94 -20.70 -10.83
C GLY A 74 12.80 -20.46 -9.84
N VAL A 75 11.59 -20.16 -10.31
CA VAL A 75 10.40 -20.04 -9.46
C VAL A 75 10.04 -21.43 -8.92
N GLN A 76 10.09 -21.58 -7.60
CA GLN A 76 9.63 -22.77 -6.91
C GLN A 76 8.57 -22.36 -5.87
N ILE A 77 7.36 -22.87 -6.08
CA ILE A 77 6.19 -22.63 -5.23
C ILE A 77 5.69 -23.97 -4.70
N GLU A 78 5.24 -24.00 -3.45
CA GLU A 78 4.56 -25.18 -2.91
C GLU A 78 3.08 -25.12 -3.32
N SER A 79 2.48 -26.24 -3.70
CA SER A 79 1.05 -26.28 -4.04
C SER A 79 0.15 -25.84 -2.88
N THR A 80 0.58 -26.07 -1.64
CA THR A 80 -0.07 -25.65 -0.40
C THR A 80 0.22 -24.20 -0.01
N SER A 81 1.13 -23.51 -0.71
CA SER A 81 1.54 -22.14 -0.38
C SER A 81 0.59 -21.05 -0.91
N LYS A 82 -0.53 -21.45 -1.54
CA LYS A 82 -1.50 -20.50 -2.08
C LYS A 82 -2.08 -19.68 -0.92
N LEU A 83 -1.83 -18.38 -0.95
CA LEU A 83 -2.38 -17.45 0.03
C LEU A 83 -3.87 -17.21 -0.27
N PRO A 84 -4.68 -16.92 0.77
CA PRO A 84 -6.01 -16.38 0.57
C PRO A 84 -5.97 -15.18 -0.37
N SER A 85 -6.88 -15.14 -1.33
CA SER A 85 -7.00 -14.07 -2.32
C SER A 85 -8.47 -13.93 -2.72
N LEU A 86 -9.02 -12.74 -2.56
CA LEU A 86 -10.32 -12.30 -3.06
C LEU A 86 -10.17 -11.37 -4.28
N GLY A 87 -8.97 -11.22 -4.83
CA GLY A 87 -8.71 -10.33 -5.96
C GLY A 87 -9.27 -10.87 -7.28
N ALA A 88 -10.15 -10.10 -7.93
CA ALA A 88 -10.82 -10.50 -9.16
C ALA A 88 -9.89 -10.75 -10.36
N ASN A 89 -8.69 -10.15 -10.38
CA ASN A 89 -7.79 -10.18 -11.54
C ASN A 89 -6.54 -11.06 -11.34
N ASN A 90 -6.44 -11.76 -10.21
CA ASN A 90 -5.38 -12.74 -9.99
C ASN A 90 -5.90 -14.18 -10.07
N ASP A 91 -5.01 -15.08 -10.48
CA ASP A 91 -5.23 -16.54 -10.46
C ASP A 91 -4.77 -17.16 -9.14
N GLY A 92 -3.83 -16.48 -8.46
CA GLY A 92 -3.41 -16.77 -7.11
C GLY A 92 -2.24 -15.91 -6.64
N LEU A 93 -2.05 -15.91 -5.33
CA LEU A 93 -0.84 -15.45 -4.64
C LEU A 93 -0.17 -16.68 -4.03
N TYR A 94 1.15 -16.78 -4.13
CA TYR A 94 1.91 -17.94 -3.69
C TYR A 94 3.15 -17.51 -2.91
N ARG A 95 3.55 -18.31 -1.92
CA ARG A 95 4.86 -18.18 -1.27
C ARG A 95 5.89 -19.03 -2.00
N PHE A 96 7.15 -18.61 -1.92
CA PHE A 96 8.26 -19.37 -2.44
C PHE A 96 8.67 -20.48 -1.46
N SER A 97 9.07 -21.63 -1.98
CA SER A 97 9.62 -22.74 -1.17
C SER A 97 11.11 -22.56 -0.85
N GLN A 98 11.81 -21.74 -1.64
CA GLN A 98 13.24 -21.45 -1.53
C GLN A 98 13.53 -20.02 -1.97
N ASP A 99 14.74 -19.54 -1.66
CA ASP A 99 15.20 -18.24 -2.12
C ASP A 99 15.16 -18.14 -3.65
N TYR A 100 14.93 -16.92 -4.13
CA TYR A 100 14.69 -16.63 -5.53
C TYR A 100 15.80 -15.76 -6.10
N ILE A 101 16.25 -16.06 -7.32
CA ILE A 101 17.21 -15.26 -8.06
C ILE A 101 16.45 -14.63 -9.24
N ASN A 102 16.37 -13.29 -9.27
CA ASN A 102 15.68 -12.58 -10.34
C ASN A 102 16.51 -12.57 -11.64
N HIS A 103 15.94 -12.05 -12.74
CA HIS A 103 16.65 -11.92 -14.02
C HIS A 103 17.93 -11.07 -13.95
N ALA A 104 18.07 -10.19 -12.94
CA ALA A 104 19.28 -9.39 -12.71
C ALA A 104 20.37 -10.14 -11.92
N GLY A 105 20.10 -11.37 -11.45
CA GLY A 105 21.03 -12.16 -10.65
C GLY A 105 21.02 -11.82 -9.16
N GLU A 106 20.07 -11.02 -8.70
CA GLU A 106 19.92 -10.65 -7.29
C GLU A 106 19.13 -11.74 -6.53
N THR A 107 19.59 -12.06 -5.32
CA THR A 107 18.97 -13.09 -4.48
C THR A 107 18.01 -12.47 -3.46
N PHE A 108 16.79 -13.00 -3.39
CA PHE A 108 15.74 -12.60 -2.48
C PHE A 108 15.34 -13.78 -1.59
N LYS A 109 15.19 -13.53 -0.29
CA LYS A 109 14.76 -14.56 0.66
C LYS A 109 13.30 -14.93 0.41
N LYS A 110 12.99 -16.21 0.47
CA LYS A 110 11.64 -16.73 0.21
C LYS A 110 10.53 -16.10 1.05
N ASP A 111 10.84 -15.68 2.27
CA ASP A 111 9.87 -15.11 3.21
C ASP A 111 9.66 -13.59 3.00
N ASP A 112 10.55 -12.95 2.24
CA ASP A 112 10.52 -11.51 1.93
C ASP A 112 9.81 -11.20 0.60
N ILE A 113 9.36 -12.23 -0.13
CA ILE A 113 8.72 -12.10 -1.44
C ILE A 113 7.49 -12.98 -1.58
N ILE A 114 6.62 -12.60 -2.50
CA ILE A 114 5.45 -13.37 -2.93
C ILE A 114 5.35 -13.36 -4.46
N LEU A 115 4.75 -14.41 -4.99
CA LEU A 115 4.44 -14.54 -6.42
C LEU A 115 2.95 -14.26 -6.64
N LYS A 116 2.64 -13.27 -7.48
CA LYS A 116 1.29 -13.03 -7.98
C LYS A 116 1.17 -13.56 -9.40
N VAL A 117 0.25 -14.49 -9.60
CA VAL A 117 -0.10 -15.00 -10.93
C VAL A 117 -1.34 -14.28 -11.40
N LEU A 118 -1.28 -13.68 -12.59
CA LEU A 118 -2.38 -12.95 -13.19
C LEU A 118 -3.21 -13.89 -14.09
N LYS A 119 -4.48 -13.53 -14.31
CA LYS A 119 -5.38 -14.34 -15.16
C LYS A 119 -5.02 -14.30 -16.65
N SER A 120 -4.56 -13.15 -17.14
CA SER A 120 -4.27 -12.93 -18.55
C SER A 120 -3.24 -11.82 -18.76
N PHE A 121 -2.62 -11.81 -19.93
CA PHE A 121 -1.78 -10.70 -20.38
C PHE A 121 -2.67 -9.52 -20.72
N GLY A 122 -2.39 -8.35 -20.15
CA GLY A 122 -3.19 -7.15 -20.39
C GLY A 122 -2.63 -5.92 -19.69
N ASP A 123 -3.18 -4.77 -20.06
CA ASP A 123 -2.72 -3.46 -19.59
C ASP A 123 -2.73 -3.34 -18.06
N GLU A 124 -3.66 -4.01 -17.37
CA GLU A 124 -3.73 -4.00 -15.91
C GLU A 124 -2.47 -4.57 -15.26
N GLY A 125 -1.96 -5.69 -15.78
CA GLY A 125 -0.73 -6.30 -15.28
C GLY A 125 0.51 -5.42 -15.54
N PHE A 126 0.56 -4.76 -16.70
CA PHE A 126 1.62 -3.82 -17.03
C PHE A 126 1.60 -2.61 -16.10
N ALA A 127 0.41 -2.08 -15.81
CA ALA A 127 0.22 -0.97 -14.89
C ALA A 127 0.64 -1.32 -13.46
N GLU A 128 0.29 -2.53 -12.99
CA GLU A 128 0.69 -3.02 -11.69
C GLU A 128 2.22 -3.14 -11.57
N VAL A 129 2.89 -3.73 -12.57
CA VAL A 129 4.36 -3.78 -12.59
C VAL A 129 4.97 -2.38 -12.58
N LYS A 130 4.42 -1.45 -13.36
CA LYS A 130 4.90 -0.05 -13.39
C LYS A 130 4.74 0.65 -12.04
N ALA A 131 3.61 0.46 -11.37
CA ALA A 131 3.37 0.99 -10.04
C ALA A 131 4.32 0.40 -9.01
N LEU A 132 4.47 -0.93 -8.98
CA LEU A 132 5.40 -1.66 -8.11
C LEU A 132 6.84 -1.18 -8.27
N LYS A 133 7.28 -0.89 -9.51
CA LYS A 133 8.61 -0.30 -9.78
C LYS A 133 8.75 1.08 -9.17
N LYS A 134 7.74 1.96 -9.32
CA LYS A 134 7.77 3.32 -8.75
C LYS A 134 7.77 3.33 -7.22
N VAL A 135 7.04 2.42 -6.58
CA VAL A 135 6.99 2.32 -5.10
C VAL A 135 8.12 1.46 -4.51
N GLY A 136 9.01 0.93 -5.33
CA GLY A 136 10.15 0.12 -4.88
C GLY A 136 9.77 -1.25 -4.31
N GLU A 137 8.65 -1.82 -4.75
CA GLU A 137 8.13 -3.14 -4.33
C GLU A 137 8.30 -4.24 -5.38
N TRP A 138 8.58 -3.87 -6.63
CA TRP A 138 8.87 -4.82 -7.70
C TRP A 138 10.19 -5.56 -7.44
N VAL A 139 10.19 -6.88 -7.69
CA VAL A 139 11.37 -7.75 -7.62
C VAL A 139 11.69 -8.33 -8.99
N ASP A 140 10.68 -8.91 -9.65
CA ASP A 140 10.79 -9.45 -11.00
C ASP A 140 9.41 -9.58 -11.67
N SER A 141 9.36 -9.79 -12.98
CA SER A 141 8.13 -10.10 -13.71
C SER A 141 8.42 -10.88 -14.98
N GLY A 142 7.52 -11.78 -15.34
CA GLY A 142 7.69 -12.60 -16.53
C GLY A 142 6.47 -13.46 -16.82
N SER A 143 6.62 -14.38 -17.75
CA SER A 143 5.67 -15.48 -17.94
C SER A 143 6.05 -16.68 -17.08
N LEU A 144 5.06 -17.40 -16.57
CA LEU A 144 5.23 -18.61 -15.76
C LEU A 144 4.27 -19.69 -16.25
N ALA A 145 4.80 -20.89 -16.50
CA ALA A 145 3.97 -22.03 -16.87
C ALA A 145 3.37 -22.68 -15.61
N ILE A 146 2.04 -22.63 -15.48
CA ILE A 146 1.30 -23.28 -14.40
C ILE A 146 0.36 -24.30 -15.03
N SER A 147 0.54 -25.57 -14.68
CA SER A 147 -0.20 -26.69 -15.27
C SER A 147 -0.16 -26.68 -16.81
N GLY A 148 1.00 -26.35 -17.38
CA GLY A 148 1.22 -26.29 -18.84
C GLY A 148 0.69 -25.04 -19.53
N VAL A 149 0.03 -24.12 -18.81
CA VAL A 149 -0.47 -22.85 -19.37
C VAL A 149 0.46 -21.72 -18.98
N SER A 150 0.97 -20.97 -19.97
CA SER A 150 1.76 -19.77 -19.73
C SER A 150 0.86 -18.64 -19.24
N LYS A 151 1.15 -18.11 -18.05
CA LYS A 151 0.43 -16.98 -17.44
C LYS A 151 1.41 -15.86 -17.09
N PRO A 152 0.98 -14.59 -17.07
CA PRO A 152 1.82 -13.51 -16.56
C PRO A 152 1.94 -13.62 -15.04
N ALA A 153 3.13 -13.38 -14.52
CA ALA A 153 3.42 -13.43 -13.10
C ALA A 153 4.35 -12.31 -12.67
N ILE A 154 4.15 -11.85 -11.44
CA ILE A 154 4.91 -10.79 -10.80
C ILE A 154 5.52 -11.35 -9.51
N VAL A 155 6.82 -11.16 -9.34
CA VAL A 155 7.50 -11.35 -8.05
C VAL A 155 7.60 -9.98 -7.39
N MET A 156 7.11 -9.87 -6.16
CA MET A 156 7.09 -8.61 -5.43
C MET A 156 7.40 -8.84 -3.96
N LYS A 157 7.81 -7.77 -3.27
CA LYS A 157 8.10 -7.82 -1.84
C LYS A 157 6.86 -8.21 -1.04
N ALA A 158 7.01 -9.13 -0.09
CA ALA A 158 5.98 -9.45 0.87
C ALA A 158 5.78 -8.28 1.84
N ARG A 159 4.53 -7.99 2.19
CA ARG A 159 4.19 -6.99 3.21
C ARG A 159 3.73 -7.68 4.48
N PRO A 160 4.17 -7.21 5.67
CA PRO A 160 3.71 -7.76 6.94
C PRO A 160 2.23 -7.43 7.19
N GLY A 161 1.63 -8.18 8.11
CA GLY A 161 0.23 -8.01 8.51
C GLY A 161 -0.73 -8.93 7.76
N GLU A 162 -2.01 -8.71 8.01
CA GLU A 162 -3.12 -9.44 7.40
C GLU A 162 -4.27 -8.49 7.12
N ALA A 163 -5.19 -8.85 6.22
CA ALA A 163 -6.38 -8.03 6.01
C ALA A 163 -7.18 -7.95 7.31
N LEU A 164 -7.71 -6.78 7.64
CA LEU A 164 -8.41 -6.54 8.92
C LEU A 164 -9.56 -7.53 9.13
N VAL A 165 -10.28 -7.89 8.07
CA VAL A 165 -11.38 -8.87 8.10
C VAL A 165 -10.93 -10.30 8.45
N PHE A 166 -9.64 -10.61 8.29
CA PHE A 166 -9.07 -11.90 8.66
C PHE A 166 -8.39 -11.89 10.03
N ASN A 167 -8.13 -10.72 10.60
CA ASN A 167 -7.51 -10.59 11.90
C ASN A 167 -8.39 -11.16 13.03
N ALA A 168 -7.81 -12.02 13.87
CA ALA A 168 -8.53 -12.69 14.95
C ALA A 168 -9.09 -11.70 15.98
N TYR A 169 -8.27 -10.75 16.43
CA TYR A 169 -8.70 -9.75 17.42
C TYR A 169 -9.90 -8.94 16.91
N TYR A 170 -9.86 -8.50 15.65
CA TYR A 170 -10.97 -7.78 15.01
C TYR A 170 -12.27 -8.60 14.96
N LYS A 171 -12.19 -9.91 14.67
CA LYS A 171 -13.37 -10.80 14.65
C LYS A 171 -13.94 -11.02 16.05
N ASP A 172 -13.07 -11.18 17.04
CA ASP A 172 -13.45 -11.52 18.41
C ASP A 172 -14.01 -10.32 19.21
N HIS A 173 -13.82 -9.09 18.70
CA HIS A 173 -14.26 -7.84 19.36
C HIS A 173 -15.18 -7.01 18.45
N PRO A 174 -16.44 -7.45 18.24
CA PRO A 174 -17.40 -6.76 17.36
C PRO A 174 -17.67 -5.30 17.76
N ASP A 175 -17.60 -4.98 19.06
CA ASP A 175 -17.73 -3.62 19.59
C ASP A 175 -16.58 -2.69 19.18
N LYS A 176 -15.41 -3.26 18.82
CA LYS A 176 -14.23 -2.54 18.37
C LYS A 176 -14.11 -2.40 16.85
N GLN A 177 -14.89 -3.15 16.08
CA GLN A 177 -14.72 -3.20 14.63
C GLN A 177 -14.83 -1.84 13.95
N LYS A 178 -15.82 -1.02 14.34
CA LYS A 178 -15.99 0.32 13.77
C LYS A 178 -14.80 1.24 14.08
N GLU A 179 -14.29 1.19 15.30
CA GLU A 179 -13.12 1.95 15.74
C GLU A 179 -11.86 1.52 14.98
N MET A 180 -11.59 0.21 14.92
CA MET A 180 -10.43 -0.34 14.22
C MET A 180 -10.48 -0.07 12.71
N ALA A 181 -11.65 -0.22 12.07
CA ALA A 181 -11.80 0.08 10.65
C ALA A 181 -11.55 1.57 10.36
N LYS A 182 -11.99 2.47 11.26
CA LYS A 182 -11.68 3.90 11.15
C LYS A 182 -10.17 4.15 11.24
N VAL A 183 -9.49 3.60 12.24
CA VAL A 183 -8.03 3.77 12.43
C VAL A 183 -7.24 3.17 11.27
N ALA A 184 -7.63 1.99 10.76
CA ALA A 184 -7.00 1.36 9.59
C ALA A 184 -7.11 2.27 8.37
N LYS A 185 -8.29 2.87 8.15
CA LYS A 185 -8.53 3.78 7.03
C LYS A 185 -7.69 5.05 7.15
N GLU A 186 -7.65 5.68 8.33
CA GLU A 186 -6.87 6.90 8.57
C GLU A 186 -5.39 6.66 8.29
N LYS A 187 -4.79 5.63 8.90
CA LYS A 187 -3.39 5.23 8.66
C LYS A 187 -3.12 4.84 7.21
N GLY A 188 -4.06 4.15 6.56
CA GLY A 188 -3.96 3.81 5.14
C GLY A 188 -3.97 5.04 4.24
N CYS A 189 -4.79 6.04 4.54
CA CYS A 189 -4.85 7.29 3.79
C CYS A 189 -3.56 8.11 3.95
N GLU A 190 -3.03 8.21 5.17
CA GLU A 190 -1.73 8.85 5.44
C GLU A 190 -0.62 8.17 4.62
N LYS A 191 -0.59 6.83 4.64
CA LYS A 191 0.39 6.06 3.86
C LYS A 191 0.23 6.25 2.35
N ALA A 192 -0.99 6.22 1.83
CA ALA A 192 -1.27 6.46 0.41
C ALA A 192 -0.84 7.87 -0.01
N ALA A 193 -1.11 8.88 0.82
CA ALA A 193 -0.69 10.25 0.58
C ALA A 193 0.84 10.38 0.53
N LYS A 194 1.54 9.75 1.49
CA LYS A 194 3.00 9.69 1.49
C LYS A 194 3.56 9.03 0.22
N ILE A 195 3.01 7.89 -0.19
CA ILE A 195 3.44 7.20 -1.42
C ILE A 195 3.18 8.05 -2.66
N ALA A 196 2.07 8.78 -2.72
CA ALA A 196 1.78 9.69 -3.81
C ALA A 196 2.84 10.79 -3.92
N THR A 197 3.24 11.39 -2.78
CA THR A 197 4.30 12.39 -2.73
C THR A 197 5.66 11.82 -3.12
N ASP A 198 6.03 10.64 -2.60
CA ASP A 198 7.36 10.08 -2.77
C ASP A 198 7.55 9.44 -4.17
N SER A 199 6.53 8.75 -4.67
CA SER A 199 6.62 7.85 -5.82
C SER A 199 5.84 8.31 -7.05
N ASN A 200 5.08 9.41 -6.96
CA ASN A 200 4.13 9.87 -7.99
C ASN A 200 3.10 8.79 -8.37
N VAL A 201 2.70 7.95 -7.41
CA VAL A 201 1.65 6.94 -7.54
C VAL A 201 0.65 7.18 -6.42
N PHE A 202 -0.55 7.62 -6.79
CA PHE A 202 -1.65 7.80 -5.85
C PHE A 202 -2.46 6.52 -5.75
N TYR A 203 -2.61 6.01 -4.52
CA TYR A 203 -3.39 4.83 -4.21
C TYR A 203 -4.75 5.24 -3.65
N TRP A 204 -5.85 4.92 -4.32
CA TRP A 204 -7.17 5.43 -3.91
C TRP A 204 -8.05 4.40 -3.21
N ASP A 205 -7.76 3.10 -3.38
CA ASP A 205 -8.57 2.01 -2.83
C ASP A 205 -8.22 1.68 -1.37
N VAL A 206 -8.22 2.71 -0.52
CA VAL A 206 -7.99 2.56 0.92
C VAL A 206 -9.30 2.17 1.60
N SER A 207 -9.67 0.90 1.49
CA SER A 207 -10.79 0.33 2.21
C SER A 207 -10.30 -0.49 3.41
N PRO A 208 -10.69 -0.14 4.65
CA PRO A 208 -10.18 -0.85 5.83
C PRO A 208 -10.67 -2.30 5.94
N VAL A 209 -11.70 -2.67 5.17
CA VAL A 209 -12.25 -4.03 5.13
C VAL A 209 -11.91 -4.77 3.84
N SER A 210 -11.13 -4.15 2.92
CA SER A 210 -10.62 -4.86 1.76
C SER A 210 -9.30 -5.57 2.08
N GLU A 211 -8.93 -6.51 1.23
CA GLU A 211 -7.63 -7.18 1.30
C GLU A 211 -6.46 -6.32 0.82
N ASN A 212 -6.76 -5.12 0.33
CA ASN A 212 -5.77 -4.18 -0.20
C ASN A 212 -5.07 -3.39 0.92
N VAL A 213 -5.55 -3.52 2.15
CA VAL A 213 -4.98 -2.91 3.35
C VAL A 213 -4.64 -4.02 4.34
N LEU A 214 -3.36 -4.24 4.58
CA LEU A 214 -2.88 -5.16 5.62
C LEU A 214 -2.65 -4.38 6.91
N VAL A 215 -3.04 -4.97 8.03
CA VAL A 215 -2.86 -4.41 9.37
C VAL A 215 -1.97 -5.31 10.21
N ASP A 216 -1.16 -4.70 11.07
CA ASP A 216 -0.51 -5.36 12.20
C ASP A 216 -1.24 -4.92 13.47
N VAL A 217 -1.84 -5.87 14.20
CA VAL A 217 -2.57 -5.59 15.44
C VAL A 217 -1.75 -6.08 16.62
N LYS A 218 -1.37 -5.16 17.50
CA LYS A 218 -0.60 -5.45 18.73
C LYS A 218 -1.37 -4.94 19.93
N GLU A 219 -1.57 -5.81 20.91
CA GLU A 219 -2.26 -5.46 22.16
C GLU A 219 -3.65 -4.83 21.93
N GLY A 220 -4.34 -5.29 20.88
CA GLY A 220 -5.67 -4.79 20.49
C GLY A 220 -5.69 -3.47 19.72
N ALA A 221 -4.53 -2.89 19.41
CA ALA A 221 -4.41 -1.65 18.63
C ALA A 221 -3.74 -1.90 17.27
N ILE A 222 -4.12 -1.12 16.26
CA ILE A 222 -3.47 -1.16 14.94
C ILE A 222 -2.10 -0.46 15.04
N ALA A 223 -1.04 -1.26 15.04
CA ALA A 223 0.34 -0.79 15.11
C ALA A 223 0.80 -0.20 13.78
N SER A 224 0.53 -0.88 12.67
CA SER A 224 0.90 -0.43 11.33
C SER A 224 -0.10 -0.84 10.26
N VAL A 225 -0.02 -0.15 9.12
CA VAL A 225 -0.79 -0.44 7.91
C VAL A 225 0.16 -0.57 6.72
N GLU A 226 -0.07 -1.56 5.88
CA GLU A 226 0.57 -1.73 4.57
C GLU A 226 -0.49 -1.68 3.47
N LEU A 227 -0.15 -1.06 2.35
CA LEU A 227 -1.00 -1.06 1.15
C LEU A 227 -0.45 -2.10 0.20
N VAL A 228 -1.34 -2.93 -0.34
CA VAL A 228 -1.01 -4.01 -1.29
C VAL A 228 -1.96 -3.96 -2.48
N SER A 229 -1.75 -4.82 -3.47
CA SER A 229 -2.57 -4.89 -4.68
C SER A 229 -2.55 -3.57 -5.47
N TRP A 230 -1.46 -3.35 -6.20
CA TRP A 230 -1.25 -2.17 -7.04
C TRP A 230 -1.92 -2.30 -8.42
N GLY A 231 -3.05 -2.99 -8.48
CA GLY A 231 -3.82 -3.17 -9.70
C GLY A 231 -4.25 -1.83 -10.30
N SER A 232 -4.43 -1.78 -11.61
CA SER A 232 -4.78 -0.57 -12.35
C SER A 232 -6.02 0.14 -11.82
N SER A 233 -7.00 -0.60 -11.31
CA SER A 233 -8.22 -0.03 -10.74
C SER A 233 -7.95 0.78 -9.47
N SER A 234 -6.83 0.60 -8.78
CA SER A 234 -6.57 1.17 -7.45
C SER A 234 -5.52 2.29 -7.47
N ILE A 235 -4.94 2.58 -8.63
CA ILE A 235 -3.82 3.51 -8.78
C ILE A 235 -4.11 4.64 -9.77
N ILE A 236 -3.50 5.79 -9.51
CA ILE A 236 -3.45 6.94 -10.41
C ILE A 236 -1.98 7.39 -10.48
N PHE A 237 -1.44 7.57 -11.68
CA PHE A 237 -0.11 8.16 -11.82
C PHE A 237 -0.20 9.68 -11.73
N VAL A 238 0.71 10.28 -10.96
CA VAL A 238 0.79 11.74 -10.81
C VAL A 238 1.75 12.29 -11.88
N GLN A 239 1.36 13.36 -12.56
CA GLN A 239 2.21 13.99 -13.58
C GLN A 239 3.51 14.53 -12.97
N GLU A 240 4.65 14.18 -13.58
CA GLU A 240 5.96 14.71 -13.16
C GLU A 240 6.05 16.22 -13.46
N GLY A 241 6.67 16.98 -12.55
CA GLY A 241 6.91 18.42 -12.71
C GLY A 241 5.70 19.33 -12.46
N LYS A 242 4.52 18.78 -12.13
CA LYS A 242 3.42 19.57 -11.56
C LYS A 242 3.62 19.75 -10.06
N GLU A 243 3.15 20.86 -9.52
CA GLU A 243 3.16 21.11 -8.08
C GLU A 243 2.44 19.95 -7.38
N LYS A 244 3.19 19.20 -6.59
CA LYS A 244 2.65 18.04 -5.88
C LYS A 244 1.68 18.57 -4.83
N PRO A 245 0.46 18.02 -4.75
CA PRO A 245 -0.40 18.28 -3.61
C PRO A 245 0.37 17.96 -2.33
N SER A 246 0.13 18.74 -1.29
CA SER A 246 0.61 18.39 0.04
C SER A 246 -0.01 17.05 0.47
N GLU A 247 0.64 16.34 1.39
CA GLU A 247 0.08 15.11 1.98
C GLU A 247 -1.35 15.33 2.51
N ALA A 248 -1.59 16.48 3.17
CA ALA A 248 -2.91 16.88 3.64
C ALA A 248 -3.94 17.04 2.50
N SER A 249 -3.50 17.49 1.32
CA SER A 249 -4.36 17.60 0.14
C SER A 249 -4.79 16.23 -0.38
N PHE A 250 -3.89 15.25 -0.36
CA PHE A 250 -4.20 13.86 -0.73
C PHE A 250 -5.12 13.18 0.29
N VAL A 251 -4.89 13.37 1.58
CA VAL A 251 -5.81 12.87 2.62
C VAL A 251 -7.20 13.45 2.43
N SER A 252 -7.29 14.77 2.19
CA SER A 252 -8.57 15.44 1.90
C SER A 252 -9.26 14.87 0.66
N ALA A 253 -8.49 14.59 -0.41
CA ALA A 253 -9.01 13.94 -1.62
C ALA A 253 -9.64 12.58 -1.33
N LEU A 254 -8.94 11.73 -0.57
CA LEU A 254 -9.38 10.38 -0.23
C LEU A 254 -10.65 10.37 0.62
N VAL A 255 -10.82 11.37 1.49
CA VAL A 255 -12.05 11.53 2.27
C VAL A 255 -13.23 11.92 1.36
N PHE A 256 -13.01 12.83 0.40
CA PHE A 256 -14.07 13.39 -0.43
C PHE A 256 -14.59 12.41 -1.50
N VAL A 257 -13.71 11.60 -2.10
CA VAL A 257 -14.09 10.59 -3.11
C VAL A 257 -15.16 9.63 -2.60
N ARG A 258 -15.14 9.30 -1.30
CA ARG A 258 -16.04 8.30 -0.71
C ARG A 258 -17.39 8.85 -0.25
N THR A 259 -17.45 10.11 0.20
CA THR A 259 -18.73 10.74 0.54
C THR A 259 -19.67 10.81 -0.67
N ALA A 260 -19.12 10.76 -1.89
CA ALA A 260 -19.89 10.73 -3.13
C ALA A 260 -20.33 9.31 -3.57
N THR A 261 -19.76 8.24 -2.98
CA THR A 261 -20.09 6.84 -3.32
C THR A 261 -20.99 6.15 -2.30
N ASP A 262 -21.01 6.64 -1.07
CA ASP A 262 -21.75 6.03 0.05
C ASP A 262 -23.16 6.64 0.27
N GLY A 263 -23.65 7.45 -0.67
CA GLY A 263 -25.01 8.00 -0.74
C GLY A 263 -25.74 7.59 -2.02
#